data_AF-A0A0J5GL40-F1
#
_entry.id   AF-A0A0J5GL40-F1
#
_cell.length_a   1.000
_cell.length_b   1.000
_cell.length_c   1.000
_cell.angle_alpha   90.00
_cell.angle_beta   90.00
_cell.angle_gamma   90.00
#
_symmetry.space_group_name_H-M   'P 1'
#
loop_
_entity.id
_entity.type
_entity.pdbx_description
1 polymer ?
#
loop_
_entity_poly.entity_id
_entity_poly.type
_entity_poly.pdbx_seq_one_letter_code
_entity_poly.pdbx_strand_id
1 'polypeptide(L)'
;MKDPNKHNFVVSQENWSLHRKGHQDQRRHQEKVQEAIKKNLPDLVSEENIVMSNGREVIRIPIRSLDEYKIRYNYDKNKHVGQGKGDSKVGDVVARDPNAQKQQQGPGKGQGAGEDAGEDYFEAEVSIMELQEMLFKELELPNLQKKEDAEIIVEDISFNDIRKKGLMGNVDKRRTILSAIKRNALEGRPGLIPIYNDDLRFKTWTETIRPESKAVVLAMMDTSGSMGRWEKYMARSFFFWMTRFLRTKYETVDIEFIAHHTEAKVVSEEDFFSKG
;
A
#
# COMPACT_ATOMS: atom_id res chain seq x y z
N MET A 1 -54.03 1.65 -40.68
CA MET A 1 -53.07 2.74 -40.92
C MET A 1 -52.10 2.79 -39.75
N LYS A 2 -50.80 2.77 -40.02
CA LYS A 2 -49.72 2.79 -39.03
C LYS A 2 -49.52 4.25 -38.58
N ASP A 3 -49.63 4.51 -37.29
CA ASP A 3 -49.15 5.77 -36.73
C ASP A 3 -47.62 5.76 -36.55
N PRO A 4 -46.97 6.92 -36.73
CA PRO A 4 -45.55 7.05 -36.97
C PRO A 4 -44.78 7.37 -35.68
N ASN A 5 -43.45 7.24 -35.77
CA ASN A 5 -42.47 7.90 -34.90
C ASN A 5 -42.19 7.29 -33.51
N LYS A 6 -41.17 6.43 -33.44
CA LYS A 6 -40.33 6.22 -32.25
C LYS A 6 -38.86 6.28 -32.65
N HIS A 7 -38.39 7.48 -32.94
CA HIS A 7 -36.96 7.78 -32.89
C HIS A 7 -36.57 8.05 -31.45
N ASN A 8 -35.84 7.13 -30.82
CA ASN A 8 -34.93 7.44 -29.72
C ASN A 8 -33.56 6.91 -30.13
N PHE A 9 -32.89 7.64 -31.02
CA PHE A 9 -31.45 7.50 -31.16
C PHE A 9 -30.82 8.17 -29.95
N VAL A 10 -30.10 7.39 -29.14
CA VAL A 10 -29.26 7.94 -28.07
C VAL A 10 -28.09 8.65 -28.75
N VAL A 11 -28.27 9.94 -29.01
CA VAL A 11 -27.21 10.86 -29.44
C VAL A 11 -26.51 11.35 -28.19
N SER A 12 -25.44 10.65 -27.82
CA SER A 12 -24.32 11.10 -26.98
C SER A 12 -23.75 9.90 -26.22
N GLN A 13 -22.60 9.41 -26.66
CA GLN A 13 -21.68 8.69 -25.78
C GLN A 13 -20.70 9.73 -25.23
N GLU A 14 -20.99 10.27 -24.05
CA GLU A 14 -19.98 11.04 -23.31
C GLU A 14 -18.85 10.10 -22.91
N ASN A 15 -17.68 10.30 -23.52
CA ASN A 15 -16.50 9.52 -23.21
C ASN A 15 -15.92 10.00 -21.87
N TRP A 16 -16.45 9.45 -20.78
CA TRP A 16 -15.99 9.67 -19.40
C TRP A 16 -14.53 9.25 -19.13
N SER A 17 -13.81 8.75 -20.15
CA SER A 17 -12.38 8.45 -20.05
C SER A 17 -11.50 9.65 -19.69
N LEU A 18 -11.94 10.87 -19.99
CA LEU A 18 -11.23 12.12 -19.63
C LEU A 18 -11.25 12.43 -18.13
N HIS A 19 -12.17 11.85 -17.35
CA HIS A 19 -12.27 12.05 -15.90
C HIS A 19 -11.41 11.08 -15.07
N ARG A 20 -10.62 10.20 -15.71
CA ARG A 20 -9.70 9.29 -15.00
C ARG A 20 -8.37 9.94 -14.60
N LYS A 21 -8.20 11.25 -14.81
CA LYS A 21 -6.95 11.95 -14.48
C LYS A 21 -6.55 11.76 -13.01
N GLY A 22 -7.50 11.87 -12.07
CA GLY A 22 -7.23 11.62 -10.65
C GLY A 22 -6.73 10.20 -10.36
N HIS A 23 -7.36 9.19 -10.95
CA HIS A 23 -6.93 7.79 -10.81
C HIS A 23 -5.57 7.53 -11.48
N GLN A 24 -5.28 8.19 -12.61
CA GLN A 24 -3.99 8.07 -13.30
C GLN A 24 -2.87 8.74 -12.51
N ASP A 25 -3.12 9.92 -11.94
CA ASP A 25 -2.15 10.65 -11.11
C ASP A 25 -1.92 9.92 -9.78
N GLN A 26 -2.97 9.36 -9.18
CA GLN A 26 -2.85 8.50 -7.99
C GLN A 26 -1.99 7.26 -8.28
N ARG A 27 -2.21 6.59 -9.42
CA ARG A 27 -1.37 5.47 -9.85
C ARG A 27 0.09 5.88 -10.06
N ARG A 28 0.33 6.99 -10.76
CA ARG A 28 1.69 7.51 -10.98
C ARG A 28 2.37 7.86 -9.66
N HIS A 29 1.63 8.42 -8.71
CA HIS A 29 2.12 8.69 -7.37
C HIS A 29 2.50 7.38 -6.66
N GLN A 30 1.62 6.38 -6.66
CA GLN A 30 1.91 5.06 -6.08
C GLN A 30 3.14 4.41 -6.72
N GLU A 31 3.27 4.48 -8.05
CA GLU A 31 4.43 3.97 -8.79
C GLU A 31 5.73 4.67 -8.35
N LYS A 32 5.72 6.00 -8.21
CA LYS A 32 6.89 6.77 -7.73
C LYS A 32 7.24 6.48 -6.27
N VAL A 33 6.23 6.32 -5.41
CA VAL A 33 6.42 5.92 -4.01
C VAL A 33 7.07 4.54 -3.96
N GLN A 34 6.54 3.56 -4.72
CA GLN A 34 7.14 2.22 -4.83
C GLN A 34 8.58 2.27 -5.34
N GLU A 35 8.86 3.11 -6.35
CA GLU A 35 10.22 3.27 -6.88
C GLU A 35 11.17 3.91 -5.86
N ALA A 36 10.71 4.90 -5.08
CA ALA A 36 11.49 5.53 -4.03
C ALA A 36 11.77 4.56 -2.87
N ILE A 37 10.76 3.79 -2.45
CA ILE A 37 10.93 2.72 -1.46
C ILE A 37 11.96 1.71 -1.98
N LYS A 38 11.84 1.26 -3.23
CA LYS A 38 12.75 0.30 -3.83
C LYS A 38 14.20 0.79 -3.85
N LYS A 39 14.42 2.07 -4.18
CA LYS A 39 15.77 2.67 -4.19
C LYS A 39 16.37 2.78 -2.79
N ASN A 40 15.54 3.06 -1.79
CA ASN A 40 15.98 3.24 -0.39
C ASN A 40 15.83 1.97 0.45
N LEU A 41 15.40 0.85 -0.14
CA LEU A 41 15.11 -0.39 0.57
C LEU A 41 16.33 -0.94 1.33
N PRO A 42 17.56 -0.96 0.75
CA PRO A 42 18.73 -1.45 1.46
C PRO A 42 19.02 -0.64 2.73
N ASP A 43 18.86 0.68 2.64
CA ASP A 43 19.12 1.59 3.75
C ASP A 43 18.05 1.40 4.84
N LEU A 44 16.77 1.32 4.46
CA LEU A 44 15.66 1.10 5.39
C LEU A 44 15.80 -0.24 6.13
N VAL A 45 16.09 -1.34 5.42
CA VAL A 45 16.29 -2.67 6.02
C VAL A 45 17.48 -2.70 6.99
N SER A 46 18.45 -1.80 6.79
CA SER A 46 19.65 -1.63 7.62
C SER A 46 19.47 -0.67 8.80
N GLU A 47 18.26 -0.13 9.03
CA GLU A 47 18.01 0.70 10.20
C GLU A 47 17.75 -0.17 11.45
N GLU A 48 18.51 0.09 12.52
CA GLU A 48 18.38 -0.61 13.80
C GLU A 48 17.04 -0.37 14.50
N ASN A 49 16.42 0.77 14.23
CA ASN A 49 15.11 1.11 14.78
C ASN A 49 14.03 0.08 14.42
N ILE A 50 14.14 -0.56 13.25
CA ILE A 50 13.17 -1.56 12.78
C ILE A 50 13.22 -2.84 13.63
N VAL A 51 14.42 -3.26 14.02
CA VAL A 51 14.62 -4.52 14.76
C VAL A 51 14.19 -4.38 16.22
N MET A 52 14.33 -3.17 16.77
CA MET A 52 14.02 -2.86 18.17
C MET A 52 12.55 -2.48 18.40
N SER A 53 11.76 -2.27 17.34
CA SER A 53 10.38 -1.79 17.47
C SER A 53 9.31 -2.90 17.35
N ASN A 54 8.22 -2.72 18.11
CA ASN A 54 7.17 -3.72 18.31
C ASN A 54 6.21 -3.90 17.10
N GLY A 55 6.68 -3.75 15.86
CA GLY A 55 5.95 -4.07 14.63
C GLY A 55 4.71 -3.21 14.32
N ARG A 56 4.49 -2.12 15.07
CA ARG A 56 3.38 -1.16 14.87
C ARG A 56 3.84 0.19 14.33
N GLU A 57 5.12 0.34 14.05
CA GLU A 57 5.66 1.61 13.59
C GLU A 57 5.42 1.83 12.10
N VAL A 58 5.12 3.08 11.79
CA VAL A 58 4.94 3.60 10.44
C VAL A 58 6.23 4.30 10.06
N ILE A 59 6.88 3.84 9.00
CA ILE A 59 8.17 4.35 8.53
C ILE A 59 7.91 5.56 7.65
N ARG A 60 8.60 6.66 7.91
CA ARG A 60 8.47 7.92 7.17
C ARG A 60 9.58 8.01 6.13
N ILE A 61 9.23 7.84 4.86
CA ILE A 61 10.19 7.86 3.76
C ILE A 61 10.10 9.22 3.06
N PRO A 62 11.20 9.98 2.97
CA PRO A 62 11.22 11.24 2.23
C PRO A 62 11.12 10.94 0.73
N ILE A 63 10.02 11.35 0.11
CA ILE A 63 9.85 11.34 -1.34
C ILE A 63 10.08 12.76 -1.87
N ARG A 64 10.83 12.86 -2.96
CA ARG A 64 11.00 14.13 -3.68
C ARG A 64 9.67 14.52 -4.31
N SER A 65 9.08 15.62 -3.85
CA SER A 65 7.95 16.22 -4.54
C SER A 65 8.43 17.13 -5.66
N LEU A 66 7.65 17.18 -6.72
CA LEU A 66 7.79 18.19 -7.76
C LEU A 66 6.66 19.17 -7.54
N ASP A 67 7.01 20.43 -7.31
CA ASP A 67 6.03 21.49 -7.27
C ASP A 67 5.38 21.67 -8.64
N GLU A 68 4.05 21.67 -8.66
CA GLU A 68 3.32 22.08 -9.85
C GLU A 68 3.49 23.58 -10.08
N TYR A 69 3.79 23.96 -11.33
CA TYR A 69 3.88 25.37 -11.70
C TYR A 69 2.54 26.07 -11.45
N LYS A 70 2.54 27.06 -10.56
CA LYS A 70 1.39 27.93 -10.30
C LYS A 70 1.46 29.14 -11.22
N ILE A 71 0.44 29.31 -12.06
CA ILE A 71 0.28 30.54 -12.84
C ILE A 71 0.03 31.68 -11.84
N ARG A 72 0.97 32.63 -11.75
CA ARG A 72 0.79 33.87 -11.01
C ARG A 72 0.47 34.99 -11.98
N TYR A 73 -0.53 35.80 -11.65
CA TYR A 73 -0.79 37.04 -12.37
C TYR A 73 0.41 37.98 -12.20
N ASN A 74 0.97 38.41 -13.33
CA ASN A 74 2.04 39.41 -13.35
C ASN A 74 1.39 40.80 -13.31
N TYR A 75 1.47 41.47 -12.16
CA TYR A 75 0.91 42.81 -11.96
C TYR A 75 1.79 43.93 -12.52
N ASP A 76 3.05 43.65 -12.89
CA ASP A 76 4.01 44.64 -13.40
C ASP A 76 3.68 45.12 -14.81
N LYS A 77 2.88 44.33 -15.56
CA LYS A 77 2.43 44.70 -16.91
C LYS A 77 1.14 45.52 -16.95
N ASN A 78 0.56 45.86 -15.80
CA ASN A 78 -0.59 46.76 -15.80
C ASN A 78 -0.15 48.15 -16.29
N LYS A 79 -0.83 48.66 -17.33
CA LYS A 79 -0.60 50.02 -17.83
C LYS A 79 -1.06 51.01 -16.76
N HIS A 80 -0.13 51.56 -16.00
CA HIS A 80 -0.41 52.62 -15.05
C HIS A 80 -0.52 53.95 -15.81
N VAL A 81 -1.61 54.69 -15.58
CA VAL A 81 -1.75 56.07 -16.04
C VAL A 81 -1.38 57.00 -14.89
N GLY A 82 -0.40 57.89 -15.10
CA GLY A 82 0.03 58.87 -14.11
C GLY A 82 -0.41 60.28 -14.52
N GLN A 83 -0.96 61.06 -13.58
CA GLN A 83 -1.37 62.45 -13.82
C GLN A 83 -0.30 63.40 -13.25
N GLY A 84 0.37 64.16 -14.11
CA GLY A 84 1.36 65.17 -13.72
C GLY A 84 0.73 66.52 -13.33
N LYS A 85 1.44 67.34 -12.54
CA LYS A 85 0.99 68.67 -12.09
C LYS A 85 1.27 69.82 -13.08
N GLY A 86 1.60 69.53 -14.34
CA GLY A 86 1.67 70.54 -15.41
C GLY A 86 3.06 70.96 -15.89
N ASP A 87 4.13 70.69 -15.11
CA ASP A 87 5.52 71.07 -15.46
C ASP A 87 6.43 69.89 -15.84
N SER A 88 5.85 68.73 -16.21
CA SER A 88 6.63 67.51 -16.46
C SER A 88 7.29 67.50 -17.84
N LYS A 89 8.57 67.12 -17.91
CA LYS A 89 9.30 66.93 -19.18
C LYS A 89 9.29 65.45 -19.60
N VAL A 90 9.46 65.22 -20.91
CA VAL A 90 9.60 63.85 -21.46
C VAL A 90 10.85 63.20 -20.86
N GLY A 91 10.66 62.19 -20.03
CA GLY A 91 11.73 61.47 -19.32
C GLY A 91 11.63 61.47 -17.79
N ASP A 92 10.73 62.28 -17.21
CA ASP A 92 10.55 62.31 -15.75
C ASP A 92 9.83 61.04 -15.23
N VAL A 93 10.35 60.48 -14.13
CA VAL A 93 9.79 59.30 -13.48
C VAL A 93 8.60 59.71 -12.60
N VAL A 94 7.40 59.27 -12.98
CA VAL A 94 6.13 59.70 -12.35
C VAL A 94 5.80 58.89 -11.08
N ALA A 95 6.31 57.66 -10.93
CA ALA A 95 6.19 56.85 -9.71
C ALA A 95 7.28 55.76 -9.68
N ARG A 96 7.75 55.42 -8.48
CA ARG A 96 8.54 54.20 -8.22
C ARG A 96 7.68 53.25 -7.39
N ASP A 97 7.74 51.97 -7.73
CA ASP A 97 6.96 50.91 -7.07
C ASP A 97 7.22 50.89 -5.55
N PRO A 98 6.18 51.01 -4.69
CA PRO A 98 6.35 50.94 -3.24
C PRO A 98 6.88 49.59 -2.74
N ASN A 99 6.82 48.51 -3.53
CA ASN A 99 7.42 47.22 -3.16
C ASN A 99 8.93 47.15 -3.41
N ALA A 100 9.53 48.09 -4.14
CA ALA A 100 10.97 48.17 -4.30
C ALA A 100 11.70 48.72 -3.05
N GLN A 101 10.97 49.24 -2.05
CA GLN A 101 11.55 49.78 -0.81
C GLN A 101 11.64 48.80 0.38
N LYS A 102 11.28 47.52 0.20
CA LYS A 102 11.54 46.45 1.20
C LYS A 102 12.86 45.68 0.98
N GLN A 103 13.87 46.34 0.43
CA GLN A 103 15.27 45.90 0.55
C GLN A 103 16.09 47.04 1.17
N GLN A 104 15.71 47.45 2.38
CA GLN A 104 16.59 48.25 3.23
C GLN A 104 17.34 47.33 4.20
N GLN A 105 18.65 47.48 4.11
CA GLN A 105 19.72 46.89 4.92
C GLN A 105 19.38 46.86 6.41
N GLY A 106 19.26 45.66 6.97
CA GLY A 106 19.51 45.38 8.38
C GLY A 106 20.91 44.78 8.54
N PRO A 107 21.75 45.25 9.47
CA PRO A 107 23.08 44.70 9.68
C PRO A 107 22.99 43.40 10.49
N GLY A 108 23.06 42.27 9.80
CA GLY A 108 23.17 40.95 10.40
C GLY A 108 24.27 40.15 9.71
N LYS A 109 25.46 40.11 10.30
CA LYS A 109 26.51 39.14 9.97
C LYS A 109 25.99 37.75 10.33
N GLY A 110 25.50 37.03 9.34
CA GLY A 110 25.23 35.59 9.37
C GLY A 110 25.54 35.05 7.97
N GLN A 111 26.11 33.85 7.89
CA GLN A 111 26.33 33.15 6.62
C GLN A 111 25.04 33.23 5.79
N GLY A 112 25.17 33.70 4.55
CA GLY A 112 24.05 33.86 3.63
C GLY A 112 23.24 32.57 3.57
N ALA A 113 21.92 32.69 3.70
CA ALA A 113 21.02 31.60 3.35
C ALA A 113 21.36 31.17 1.91
N GLY A 114 21.61 29.88 1.70
CA GLY A 114 21.89 29.34 0.36
C GLY A 114 20.79 29.74 -0.62
N GLU A 115 21.16 30.09 -1.85
CA GLU A 115 20.22 30.49 -2.92
C GLU A 115 19.47 29.29 -3.52
N ASP A 116 19.84 28.06 -3.15
CA ASP A 116 19.12 26.86 -3.55
C ASP A 116 17.82 26.74 -2.74
N ALA A 117 16.69 26.68 -3.44
CA ALA A 117 15.42 26.34 -2.82
C ALA A 117 15.55 24.98 -2.12
N GLY A 118 15.25 24.94 -0.82
CA GLY A 118 15.23 23.68 -0.08
C GLY A 118 14.34 22.67 -0.79
N GLU A 119 14.82 21.42 -0.92
CA GLU A 119 13.99 20.35 -1.46
C GLU A 119 12.87 20.03 -0.46
N ASP A 120 11.62 20.31 -0.82
CA ASP A 120 10.46 19.90 -0.02
C ASP A 120 10.28 18.38 -0.15
N TYR A 121 10.69 17.66 0.89
CA TYR A 121 10.44 16.23 1.02
C TYR A 121 9.03 16.01 1.57
N PHE A 122 8.22 15.25 0.85
CA PHE A 122 6.98 14.72 1.41
C PHE A 122 7.31 13.42 2.13
N GLU A 123 6.72 13.22 3.30
CA GLU A 123 6.96 12.03 4.10
C GLU A 123 5.86 11.01 3.82
N ALA A 124 6.21 9.93 3.12
CA ALA A 124 5.30 8.82 2.88
C ALA A 124 5.36 7.85 4.06
N GLU A 125 4.18 7.53 4.60
CA GLU A 125 3.99 6.56 5.67
C GLU A 125 3.89 5.15 5.10
N VAL A 126 4.89 4.29 5.36
CA VAL A 126 4.93 2.91 4.89
C VAL A 126 4.88 1.95 6.08
N SER A 127 4.04 0.93 5.97
CA SER A 127 3.94 -0.12 6.98
C SER A 127 5.08 -1.12 6.88
N ILE A 128 5.49 -1.71 8.01
CA ILE A 128 6.51 -2.76 8.03
C ILE A 128 6.13 -3.97 7.17
N MET A 129 4.83 -4.30 7.10
CA MET A 129 4.32 -5.41 6.27
C MET A 129 4.52 -5.14 4.78
N GLU A 130 4.27 -3.90 4.34
CA GLU A 130 4.46 -3.51 2.95
C GLU A 130 5.95 -3.51 2.57
N LEU A 131 6.81 -2.98 3.45
CA LEU A 131 8.26 -3.03 3.27
C LEU A 131 8.77 -4.48 3.16
N GLN A 132 8.26 -5.35 4.02
CA GLN A 132 8.55 -6.78 4.02
C GLN A 132 8.14 -7.45 2.69
N GLU A 133 6.93 -7.17 2.18
CA GLU A 133 6.46 -7.72 0.91
C GLU A 133 7.35 -7.24 -0.25
N MET A 134 7.75 -5.96 -0.26
CA MET A 134 8.65 -5.43 -1.27
C MET A 134 10.05 -6.07 -1.20
N LEU A 135 10.63 -6.21 0.00
CA LEU A 135 11.90 -6.90 0.22
C LEU A 135 11.86 -8.35 -0.29
N PHE A 136 10.78 -9.08 0.01
CA PHE A 136 10.65 -10.45 -0.47
C PHE A 136 10.36 -10.56 -1.96
N LYS A 137 9.76 -9.53 -2.56
CA LYS A 137 9.60 -9.46 -4.01
C LYS A 137 10.92 -9.23 -4.72
N GLU A 138 11.86 -8.48 -4.13
CA GLU A 138 13.22 -8.34 -4.64
C GLU A 138 14.09 -9.57 -4.40
N LEU A 139 13.91 -10.24 -3.27
CA LEU A 139 14.47 -11.56 -2.99
C LEU A 139 13.71 -12.61 -3.81
N GLU A 140 13.78 -12.50 -5.13
CA GLU A 140 13.39 -13.58 -6.02
C GLU A 140 14.19 -14.81 -5.57
N LEU A 141 13.48 -15.88 -5.23
CA LEU A 141 14.07 -17.19 -4.97
C LEU A 141 13.86 -18.07 -6.21
N PRO A 142 14.51 -17.75 -7.35
CA PRO A 142 14.24 -18.39 -8.64
C PRO A 142 14.51 -19.90 -8.62
N ASN A 143 15.36 -20.36 -7.70
CA ASN A 143 15.79 -21.75 -7.58
C ASN A 143 15.11 -22.50 -6.42
N LEU A 144 13.98 -22.00 -5.90
CA LEU A 144 13.30 -22.69 -4.81
C LEU A 144 12.60 -23.96 -5.32
N GLN A 145 13.21 -25.12 -5.09
CA GLN A 145 12.56 -26.40 -5.31
C GLN A 145 11.45 -26.58 -4.27
N LYS A 146 10.26 -26.98 -4.73
CA LYS A 146 9.19 -27.36 -3.81
C LYS A 146 9.66 -28.58 -3.02
N LYS A 147 9.75 -28.43 -1.69
CA LYS A 147 9.94 -29.56 -0.78
C LYS A 147 8.70 -30.45 -0.87
N GLU A 148 8.87 -31.75 -0.68
CA GLU A 148 7.73 -32.67 -0.58
C GLU A 148 6.82 -32.18 0.55
N ASP A 149 5.54 -32.01 0.22
CA ASP A 149 4.53 -31.56 1.18
C ASP A 149 4.49 -32.60 2.31
N ALA A 150 4.79 -32.18 3.54
CA ALA A 150 4.63 -33.05 4.68
C ALA A 150 3.15 -33.45 4.79
N GLU A 151 2.86 -34.74 4.94
CA GLU A 151 1.51 -35.26 5.12
C GLU A 151 0.96 -34.89 6.52
N ILE A 152 0.67 -33.62 6.75
CA ILE A 152 -0.16 -33.19 7.87
C ILE A 152 -1.47 -32.73 7.26
N ILE A 153 -2.50 -33.54 7.49
CA ILE A 153 -3.84 -33.33 6.97
C ILE A 153 -4.52 -32.30 7.87
N VAL A 154 -4.76 -31.10 7.36
CA VAL A 154 -5.68 -30.13 7.98
C VAL A 154 -6.97 -30.13 7.16
N GLU A 155 -8.09 -30.26 7.86
CA GLU A 155 -9.44 -30.22 7.27
C GLU A 155 -9.84 -28.76 7.05
N ASP A 156 -9.79 -28.29 5.80
CA ASP A 156 -10.37 -26.98 5.45
C ASP A 156 -11.85 -27.13 5.02
N ILE A 157 -12.70 -26.24 5.53
CA ILE A 157 -14.14 -26.23 5.26
C ILE A 157 -14.42 -25.21 4.16
N SER A 158 -14.58 -25.68 2.93
CA SER A 158 -14.92 -24.80 1.80
C SER A 158 -16.39 -24.91 1.38
N PHE A 159 -17.12 -23.79 1.36
CA PHE A 159 -18.53 -23.73 0.94
C PHE A 159 -18.66 -23.61 -0.58
N ASN A 160 -18.24 -24.65 -1.31
CA ASN A 160 -18.14 -24.60 -2.76
C ASN A 160 -19.27 -25.34 -3.50
N ASP A 161 -20.05 -26.17 -2.80
CA ASP A 161 -21.04 -27.04 -3.44
C ASP A 161 -22.49 -26.56 -3.20
N ILE A 162 -23.35 -26.79 -4.19
CA ILE A 162 -24.78 -26.46 -4.12
C ILE A 162 -25.61 -27.71 -4.37
N ARG A 163 -26.39 -28.12 -3.37
CA ARG A 163 -27.29 -29.28 -3.45
C ARG A 163 -28.75 -28.87 -3.43
N LYS A 164 -29.62 -29.75 -3.92
CA LYS A 164 -31.08 -29.57 -3.90
C LYS A 164 -31.69 -29.86 -2.52
N LYS A 165 -30.98 -30.56 -1.65
CA LYS A 165 -31.40 -30.92 -0.29
C LYS A 165 -30.25 -30.61 0.67
N GLY A 166 -30.57 -30.11 1.86
CA GLY A 166 -29.61 -29.74 2.89
C GLY A 166 -30.30 -29.18 4.14
N LEU A 167 -29.51 -28.69 5.09
CA LEU A 167 -30.01 -28.06 6.30
C LEU A 167 -30.67 -26.71 5.99
N MET A 168 -31.85 -26.44 6.58
CA MET A 168 -32.62 -25.22 6.30
C MET A 168 -31.85 -23.92 6.62
N GLY A 169 -30.87 -23.97 7.52
CA GLY A 169 -29.97 -22.84 7.80
C GLY A 169 -29.04 -22.46 6.64
N ASN A 170 -28.73 -23.38 5.73
CA ASN A 170 -27.77 -23.18 4.64
C ASN A 170 -28.43 -22.93 3.27
N VAL A 171 -29.70 -22.54 3.24
CA VAL A 171 -30.41 -22.24 1.99
C VAL A 171 -29.77 -21.02 1.30
N ASP A 172 -29.29 -21.21 0.06
CA ASP A 172 -28.93 -20.13 -0.83
C ASP A 172 -30.19 -19.48 -1.39
N LYS A 173 -30.64 -18.41 -0.74
CA LYS A 173 -31.86 -17.67 -1.12
C LYS A 173 -31.79 -17.18 -2.57
N ARG A 174 -30.63 -16.66 -3.01
CA ARG A 174 -30.47 -16.09 -4.35
C ARG A 174 -30.62 -17.17 -5.42
N ARG A 175 -29.94 -18.30 -5.26
CA ARG A 175 -30.01 -19.41 -6.22
C ARG A 175 -31.36 -20.11 -6.18
N THR A 176 -31.99 -20.20 -5.01
CA THR A 176 -33.35 -20.75 -4.84
C THR A 176 -34.38 -19.92 -5.61
N ILE A 177 -34.37 -18.59 -5.42
CA ILE A 177 -35.25 -17.67 -6.15
C ILE A 177 -35.03 -17.78 -7.66
N LEU A 178 -33.76 -17.83 -8.09
CA LEU A 178 -33.41 -17.95 -9.50
C LEU A 178 -33.86 -19.28 -10.10
N SER A 179 -33.85 -20.37 -9.33
CA SER A 179 -34.42 -21.66 -9.75
C SER A 179 -35.95 -21.58 -9.91
N ALA A 180 -36.65 -20.99 -8.94
CA ALA A 180 -38.10 -20.83 -8.99
C ALA A 180 -38.55 -19.99 -10.19
N ILE A 181 -37.87 -18.87 -10.45
CA ILE A 181 -38.14 -18.01 -11.61
C ILE A 181 -37.89 -18.77 -12.92
N LYS A 182 -36.78 -19.53 -13.02
CA LYS A 182 -36.48 -20.33 -14.22
C LYS A 182 -37.55 -21.39 -14.49
N ARG A 183 -38.01 -22.09 -13.46
CA ARG A 183 -39.08 -23.09 -13.57
C ARG A 183 -40.41 -22.43 -14.01
N ASN A 184 -40.80 -21.35 -13.34
CA ASN A 184 -42.04 -20.62 -13.68
C ASN A 184 -41.99 -20.07 -15.12
N ALA A 185 -40.84 -19.56 -15.56
CA ALA A 185 -40.64 -19.09 -16.93
C ALA A 185 -40.77 -20.21 -17.97
N LEU A 186 -40.28 -21.43 -17.67
CA LEU A 186 -40.48 -22.61 -18.53
C LEU A 186 -41.96 -23.03 -18.61
N GLU A 187 -42.71 -22.86 -17.52
CA GLU A 187 -44.15 -23.10 -17.47
C GLU A 187 -44.99 -21.95 -18.07
N GLY A 188 -44.35 -20.91 -18.61
CA GLY A 188 -45.01 -19.74 -19.20
C GLY A 188 -45.66 -18.79 -18.18
N ARG A 189 -45.33 -18.95 -16.89
CA ARG A 189 -45.83 -18.10 -15.81
C ARG A 189 -44.73 -17.14 -15.35
N PRO A 190 -44.84 -15.83 -15.60
CA PRO A 190 -43.90 -14.88 -15.04
C PRO A 190 -44.18 -14.71 -13.53
N GLY A 191 -43.23 -15.08 -12.68
CA GLY A 191 -43.38 -14.89 -11.23
C GLY A 191 -42.38 -15.68 -10.38
N LEU A 192 -42.30 -15.33 -9.10
CA LEU A 192 -41.47 -16.01 -8.10
C LEU A 192 -42.24 -17.08 -7.33
N ILE A 193 -43.54 -16.86 -7.10
CA ILE A 193 -44.40 -17.72 -6.29
C ILE A 193 -45.18 -18.67 -7.22
N PRO A 194 -45.40 -19.94 -6.85
CA PRO A 194 -44.94 -20.60 -5.61
C PRO A 194 -43.48 -21.09 -5.71
N ILE A 195 -42.78 -21.09 -4.57
CA ILE A 195 -41.49 -21.77 -4.40
C ILE A 195 -41.78 -23.18 -3.93
N TYR A 196 -41.31 -24.19 -4.66
CA TYR A 196 -41.42 -25.59 -4.25
C TYR A 196 -40.12 -26.10 -3.63
N ASN A 197 -40.20 -27.24 -2.93
CA ASN A 197 -39.02 -27.89 -2.35
C ASN A 197 -37.92 -28.19 -3.37
N ASP A 198 -38.28 -28.46 -4.63
CA ASP A 198 -37.33 -28.72 -5.72
C ASP A 198 -36.57 -27.47 -6.19
N ASP A 199 -37.07 -26.27 -5.87
CA ASP A 199 -36.40 -25.01 -6.17
C ASP A 199 -35.32 -24.67 -5.13
N LEU A 200 -35.37 -25.30 -3.95
CA LEU A 200 -34.42 -25.05 -2.87
C LEU A 200 -33.00 -25.44 -3.30
N ARG A 201 -32.06 -24.54 -3.00
CA ARG A 201 -30.63 -24.74 -3.21
C ARG A 201 -29.91 -24.49 -1.90
N PHE A 202 -29.07 -25.42 -1.48
CA PHE A 202 -28.37 -25.41 -0.20
C PHE A 202 -26.87 -25.33 -0.43
N LYS A 203 -26.20 -24.42 0.27
CA LYS A 203 -24.73 -24.39 0.31
C LYS A 203 -24.26 -25.55 1.18
N THR A 204 -23.47 -26.44 0.58
CA THR A 204 -22.82 -27.54 1.29
C THR A 204 -21.35 -27.23 1.39
N TRP A 205 -20.76 -27.58 2.53
CA TRP A 205 -19.31 -27.54 2.67
C TRP A 205 -18.72 -28.88 2.20
N THR A 206 -17.57 -28.79 1.55
CA THR A 206 -16.76 -29.96 1.23
C THR A 206 -15.48 -29.83 2.01
N GLU A 207 -15.17 -30.83 2.82
CA GLU A 207 -13.87 -30.98 3.46
C GLU A 207 -12.83 -31.18 2.37
N THR A 208 -11.85 -30.28 2.35
CA THR A 208 -10.72 -30.37 1.43
C THR A 208 -9.47 -30.60 2.26
N ILE A 209 -8.78 -31.70 2.00
CA ILE A 209 -7.50 -32.01 2.64
C ILE A 209 -6.48 -31.02 2.09
N ARG A 210 -5.99 -30.10 2.93
CA ARG A 210 -4.81 -29.31 2.62
C ARG A 210 -3.61 -29.93 3.34
N PRO A 211 -2.57 -30.35 2.60
CA PRO A 211 -1.32 -30.74 3.24
C PRO A 211 -0.64 -29.48 3.79
N GLU A 212 -0.43 -29.44 5.09
CA GLU A 212 0.32 -28.36 5.75
C GLU A 212 1.69 -28.86 6.22
N SER A 213 2.71 -28.03 6.05
CA SER A 213 4.04 -28.30 6.59
C SER A 213 4.22 -27.57 7.91
N LYS A 214 4.30 -28.30 9.02
CA LYS A 214 4.77 -27.74 10.29
C LYS A 214 6.29 -27.61 10.25
N ALA A 215 6.81 -26.43 10.54
CA ALA A 215 8.24 -26.18 10.62
C ALA A 215 8.62 -25.79 12.06
N VAL A 216 9.61 -26.48 12.61
CA VAL A 216 10.31 -26.05 13.82
C VAL A 216 11.59 -25.35 13.38
N VAL A 217 11.79 -24.13 13.85
CA VAL A 217 12.90 -23.27 13.44
C VAL A 217 13.73 -22.96 14.68
N LEU A 218 15.00 -23.36 14.66
CA LEU A 218 15.95 -23.04 15.72
C LEU A 218 16.80 -21.85 15.28
N ALA A 219 16.58 -20.69 15.88
CA ALA A 219 17.37 -19.49 15.63
C ALA A 219 18.49 -19.41 16.67
N MET A 220 19.74 -19.62 16.25
CA MET A 220 20.91 -19.57 17.13
C MET A 220 21.82 -18.41 16.75
N MET A 221 22.14 -17.56 17.73
CA MET A 221 23.05 -16.42 17.57
C MET A 221 24.22 -16.54 18.55
N ASP A 222 25.44 -16.30 18.05
CA ASP A 222 26.60 -16.17 18.91
C ASP A 222 26.54 -14.81 19.65
N THR A 223 27.00 -14.78 20.90
CA THR A 223 27.04 -13.59 21.75
C THR A 223 28.41 -13.44 22.40
N SER A 224 29.40 -14.21 21.91
CA SER A 224 30.79 -14.17 22.33
C SER A 224 31.45 -12.80 22.10
N GLY A 225 32.59 -12.57 22.76
CA GLY A 225 33.34 -11.32 22.65
C GLY A 225 33.88 -10.99 21.25
N SER A 226 33.93 -11.97 20.33
CA SER A 226 34.30 -11.74 18.93
C SER A 226 33.19 -11.10 18.11
N MET A 227 31.94 -11.12 18.58
CA MET A 227 30.85 -10.42 17.94
C MET A 227 30.82 -8.95 18.36
N GLY A 228 31.34 -8.09 17.48
CA GLY A 228 31.28 -6.64 17.61
C GLY A 228 29.86 -6.11 17.46
N ARG A 229 29.73 -4.78 17.60
CA ARG A 229 28.43 -4.09 17.51
C ARG A 229 27.78 -4.28 16.13
N TRP A 230 28.60 -4.28 15.08
CA TRP A 230 28.15 -4.43 13.70
C TRP A 230 27.69 -5.86 13.38
N GLU A 231 28.44 -6.87 13.81
CA GLU A 231 28.10 -8.28 13.60
C GLU A 231 26.82 -8.65 14.35
N LYS A 232 26.69 -8.19 15.60
CA LYS A 232 25.45 -8.34 16.38
C LYS A 232 24.27 -7.65 15.70
N TYR A 233 24.49 -6.47 15.15
CA TYR A 233 23.47 -5.74 14.40
C TYR A 233 23.01 -6.52 13.16
N MET A 234 23.96 -6.99 12.33
CA MET A 234 23.64 -7.77 11.13
C MET A 234 22.93 -9.09 11.45
N ALA A 235 23.40 -9.81 12.48
CA ALA A 235 22.78 -11.06 12.91
C ALA A 235 21.33 -10.85 13.37
N ARG A 236 21.08 -9.82 14.19
CA ARG A 236 19.73 -9.49 14.65
C ARG A 236 18.83 -9.08 13.49
N SER A 237 19.30 -8.23 12.58
CA SER A 237 18.53 -7.83 11.39
C SER A 237 18.16 -9.06 10.54
N PHE A 238 19.12 -9.95 10.29
CA PHE A 238 18.86 -11.20 9.56
C PHE A 238 17.77 -12.06 10.22
N PHE A 239 17.91 -12.36 11.52
CA PHE A 239 16.94 -13.19 12.23
C PHE A 239 15.57 -12.50 12.35
N PHE A 240 15.53 -11.17 12.47
CA PHE A 240 14.29 -10.40 12.48
C PHE A 240 13.52 -10.56 11.16
N TRP A 241 14.18 -10.35 10.02
CA TRP A 241 13.54 -10.51 8.72
C TRP A 241 13.16 -11.95 8.42
N MET A 242 14.00 -12.92 8.82
CA MET A 242 13.74 -14.35 8.63
C MET A 242 12.54 -14.84 9.45
N THR A 243 12.43 -14.46 10.73
CA THR A 243 11.29 -14.86 11.57
C THR A 243 9.97 -14.32 11.02
N ARG A 244 9.96 -13.07 10.54
CA ARG A 244 8.82 -12.45 9.86
C ARG A 244 8.48 -13.11 8.53
N PHE A 245 9.49 -13.48 7.74
CA PHE A 245 9.31 -14.24 6.50
C PHE A 245 8.59 -15.57 6.78
N LEU A 246 9.10 -16.34 7.73
CA LEU A 246 8.58 -17.67 8.05
C LEU A 246 7.14 -17.60 8.56
N ARG A 247 6.83 -16.65 9.44
CA ARG A 247 5.46 -16.39 9.92
C ARG A 247 4.48 -15.95 8.81
N THR A 248 4.99 -15.43 7.69
CA THR A 248 4.15 -15.01 6.55
C THR A 248 3.93 -16.14 5.55
N LYS A 249 4.88 -17.07 5.44
CA LYS A 249 4.82 -18.19 4.49
C LYS A 249 4.14 -19.43 5.05
N TYR A 250 4.23 -19.65 6.35
CA TYR A 250 3.72 -20.83 7.02
C TYR A 250 2.68 -20.43 8.05
N GLU A 251 1.58 -21.18 8.10
CA GLU A 251 0.47 -20.92 9.03
C GLU A 251 0.83 -21.30 10.47
N THR A 252 1.59 -22.39 10.65
CA THR A 252 2.09 -22.86 11.95
C THR A 252 3.62 -22.95 11.94
N VAL A 253 4.28 -22.06 12.68
CA VAL A 253 5.75 -22.07 12.89
C VAL A 253 6.06 -21.93 14.36
N ASP A 254 6.79 -22.90 14.90
CA ASP A 254 7.36 -22.81 16.25
C ASP A 254 8.83 -22.39 16.12
N ILE A 255 9.18 -21.25 16.71
CA ILE A 255 10.53 -20.67 16.66
C ILE A 255 11.12 -20.67 18.05
N GLU A 256 12.27 -21.33 18.22
CA GLU A 256 13.04 -21.31 19.47
C GLU A 256 14.33 -20.50 19.28
N PHE A 257 14.57 -19.56 20.19
CA PHE A 257 15.72 -18.66 20.15
C PHE A 257 16.80 -19.13 21.12
N ILE A 258 18.03 -19.26 20.62
CA ILE A 258 19.18 -19.76 21.37
C ILE A 258 20.30 -18.72 21.29
N ALA A 259 20.69 -18.19 22.44
CA ALA A 259 21.90 -17.38 22.58
C ALA A 259 23.07 -18.28 23.01
N HIS A 260 24.13 -18.30 22.21
CA HIS A 260 25.32 -19.10 22.45
C HIS A 260 26.50 -18.19 22.82
N HIS A 261 27.22 -18.51 23.88
CA HIS A 261 28.53 -17.92 24.20
C HIS A 261 29.44 -19.04 24.71
N THR A 262 29.83 -19.04 25.98
CA THR A 262 30.46 -20.20 26.63
C THR A 262 29.43 -21.29 26.98
N GLU A 263 28.17 -20.90 27.19
CA GLU A 263 27.04 -21.80 27.39
C GLU A 263 25.91 -21.42 26.44
N ALA A 264 25.18 -22.41 25.92
CA ALA A 264 23.97 -22.17 25.14
C ALA A 264 22.75 -22.04 26.06
N LYS A 265 21.97 -20.97 25.92
CA LYS A 265 20.73 -20.75 26.68
C LYS A 265 19.59 -20.44 25.73
N VAL A 266 18.45 -21.07 26.00
CA VAL A 266 17.18 -20.70 25.35
C VAL A 266 16.74 -19.36 25.93
N VAL A 267 16.38 -18.43 25.06
CA VAL A 267 15.99 -17.05 25.40
C VAL A 267 14.64 -16.71 24.76
N SER A 268 13.96 -15.69 25.29
CA SER A 268 12.75 -15.19 24.65
C SER A 268 13.07 -14.42 23.37
N GLU A 269 12.06 -14.24 22.50
CA GLU A 269 12.17 -13.42 21.29
C GLU A 269 12.62 -11.99 21.62
N GLU A 270 12.03 -11.38 22.66
CA GLU A 270 12.41 -10.04 23.12
C GLU A 270 13.86 -10.00 23.54
N ASP A 271 14.30 -10.92 24.42
CA ASP A 271 15.68 -10.98 24.89
C ASP A 271 16.67 -11.22 23.75
N PHE A 272 16.31 -12.01 22.75
CA PHE A 272 17.15 -12.31 21.60
C PHE A 272 17.43 -11.08 20.73
N PHE A 273 16.45 -10.19 20.57
CA PHE A 273 16.60 -8.98 19.77
C PHE A 273 17.04 -7.75 20.59
N SER A 274 16.73 -7.71 21.88
CA SER A 274 17.01 -6.57 22.76
C SER A 274 18.32 -6.67 23.55
N LYS A 275 18.78 -7.89 23.91
CA LYS A 275 20.04 -8.05 24.66
C LYS A 275 21.22 -7.98 23.70
N GLY A 276 21.95 -6.86 23.75
CA GLY A 276 23.14 -6.57 22.94
C GLY A 276 24.21 -5.82 23.72
#